data_AF-G3U7W0-F1
#
_entry.id   AF-G3U7W0-F1
#
_cell.length_a   1.000
_cell.length_b   1.000
_cell.length_c   1.000
_cell.angle_alpha   90.00
_cell.angle_beta   90.00
_cell.angle_gamma   90.00
#
_symmetry.space_group_name_H-M   'P 1'
#
loop_
_entity.id
_entity.type
_entity.pdbx_description
1 polymer ?
#
loop_
_entity_poly.entity_id
_entity_poly.type
_entity_poly.pdbx_seq_one_letter_code
_entity_poly.pdbx_strand_id
1 'polypeptide(L)'
;MTTAAERKYVNIRKRLDQLGYRQTLTVECLPLVEKLFSDLVHTTESLRKSKLSAVKAEKESANFDFVLEPYKVENARLCRENNELYLELMKLREQSGQKTKELKAALKKCTSETGDLKFLNNQYVHKLKLLEKESKAKDEKIQLLQEKNLQAVVQTPVTCT
;
A
#
# COMPACT_ATOMS: atom_id res chain seq x y z
N MET A 1 -19.70 58.25 -68.37
CA MET A 1 -19.42 56.87 -67.92
C MET A 1 -18.17 56.93 -67.05
N THR A 2 -18.29 56.74 -65.73
CA THR A 2 -17.09 56.74 -64.86
C THR A 2 -16.26 55.50 -65.10
N THR A 3 -14.97 55.69 -65.33
CA THR A 3 -14.03 54.60 -65.59
C THR A 3 -13.88 53.74 -64.33
N ALA A 4 -13.53 52.45 -64.50
CA ALA A 4 -13.36 51.54 -63.36
C ALA A 4 -12.31 52.05 -62.35
N ALA A 5 -11.29 52.79 -62.84
CA ALA A 5 -10.26 53.41 -62.03
C ALA A 5 -10.81 54.56 -61.15
N GLU A 6 -11.68 55.42 -61.68
CA GLU A 6 -12.31 56.50 -60.92
C GLU A 6 -13.18 55.97 -59.78
N ARG A 7 -13.94 54.89 -60.02
CA ARG A 7 -14.78 54.28 -58.97
C ARG A 7 -13.94 53.69 -57.83
N LYS A 8 -12.81 53.04 -58.16
CA LYS A 8 -11.86 52.53 -57.18
C LYS A 8 -11.17 53.66 -56.41
N TYR A 9 -10.78 54.74 -57.10
CA TYR A 9 -10.18 55.91 -56.49
C TYR A 9 -11.11 56.53 -55.44
N VAL A 10 -12.38 56.78 -55.79
CA VAL A 10 -13.36 57.35 -54.87
C VAL A 10 -13.58 56.45 -53.64
N ASN A 11 -13.58 55.13 -53.83
CA ASN A 11 -13.78 54.19 -52.72
C ASN A 11 -12.59 54.20 -51.74
N ILE A 12 -11.36 54.06 -52.24
CA ILE A 12 -10.15 54.11 -51.42
C ILE A 12 -9.99 55.47 -50.75
N ARG A 13 -10.24 56.57 -51.47
CA ARG A 13 -10.22 57.94 -50.94
C ARG A 13 -11.16 58.09 -49.75
N LYS A 14 -12.42 57.66 -49.88
CA LYS A 14 -13.41 57.70 -48.80
C LYS A 14 -12.95 56.91 -47.57
N ARG A 15 -12.39 55.71 -47.76
CA ARG A 15 -11.91 54.86 -46.65
C ARG A 15 -10.69 55.47 -45.95
N LEU A 16 -9.78 56.07 -46.70
CA LEU A 16 -8.62 56.80 -46.16
C LEU A 16 -9.05 58.08 -45.43
N ASP A 17 -10.01 58.83 -45.96
CA ASP A 17 -10.58 60.02 -45.33
C ASP A 17 -11.25 59.70 -43.98
N GLN A 18 -11.99 58.59 -43.90
CA GLN A 18 -12.59 58.10 -42.66
C GLN A 18 -11.54 57.77 -41.58
N LEU A 19 -10.33 57.38 -42.01
CA LEU A 19 -9.20 57.13 -41.12
C LEU A 19 -8.32 58.36 -40.90
N GLY A 20 -8.68 59.51 -41.48
CA GLY A 20 -7.97 60.78 -41.31
C GLY A 20 -6.77 60.99 -42.26
N TYR A 21 -6.52 60.08 -43.20
CA TYR A 21 -5.43 60.22 -44.17
C TYR A 21 -5.82 61.17 -45.31
N ARG A 22 -5.55 62.47 -45.12
CA ARG A 22 -5.95 63.57 -46.03
C ARG A 22 -4.95 63.90 -47.15
N GLN A 23 -3.85 63.16 -47.27
CA GLN A 23 -2.81 63.40 -48.27
C GLN A 23 -3.35 63.17 -49.70
N THR A 24 -2.85 63.94 -50.67
CA THR A 24 -3.22 63.79 -52.08
C THR A 24 -2.72 62.45 -52.63
N LEU A 25 -3.53 61.81 -53.48
CA LEU A 25 -3.24 60.49 -54.05
C LEU A 25 -3.24 60.58 -55.57
N THR A 26 -2.18 60.10 -56.22
CA THR A 26 -2.10 59.98 -57.67
C THR A 26 -2.72 58.66 -58.14
N VAL A 27 -3.26 58.65 -59.36
CA VAL A 27 -3.97 57.48 -59.92
C VAL A 27 -3.04 56.29 -60.13
N GLU A 28 -1.75 56.53 -60.39
CA GLU A 28 -0.73 55.49 -60.61
C GLU A 28 -0.45 54.65 -59.36
N CYS A 29 -0.54 55.25 -58.17
CA CYS A 29 -0.30 54.58 -56.89
C CYS A 29 -1.52 53.80 -56.38
N LEU A 30 -2.68 53.97 -56.99
CA LEU A 30 -3.96 53.42 -56.52
C LEU A 30 -3.94 51.88 -56.33
N PRO A 31 -3.40 51.05 -57.25
CA PRO A 31 -3.39 49.60 -57.07
C PRO A 31 -2.53 49.13 -55.89
N LEU A 32 -1.43 49.84 -55.60
CA LEU A 32 -0.54 49.52 -54.48
C LEU A 32 -1.21 49.91 -53.14
N VAL A 33 -1.80 51.09 -53.07
CA VAL A 33 -2.53 51.56 -51.89
C VAL A 33 -3.71 50.66 -51.58
N GLU A 34 -4.46 50.19 -52.59
CA GLU A 34 -5.56 49.24 -52.42
C GLU A 34 -5.09 47.92 -51.79
N LYS A 35 -3.96 47.36 -52.26
CA LYS A 35 -3.37 46.13 -51.70
C LYS A 35 -2.90 46.33 -50.27
N LEU A 36 -2.09 47.36 -50.01
CA LEU A 36 -1.58 47.65 -48.66
C LEU A 36 -2.71 47.91 -47.67
N PHE A 37 -3.76 48.60 -48.11
CA PHE A 37 -4.92 48.85 -47.27
C PHE A 37 -5.70 47.58 -46.97
N SER A 38 -5.88 46.70 -47.96
CA SER A 38 -6.49 45.38 -47.76
C SER A 38 -5.67 44.55 -46.77
N ASP A 39 -4.35 44.51 -46.93
CA ASP A 39 -3.44 43.76 -46.04
C ASP A 39 -3.47 44.32 -44.62
N LEU A 40 -3.51 45.64 -44.45
CA LEU A 40 -3.61 46.27 -43.13
C LEU A 40 -4.93 45.95 -42.44
N VAL A 41 -6.04 45.97 -43.16
CA VAL A 41 -7.35 45.59 -42.62
C VAL A 41 -7.34 44.11 -42.23
N HIS A 42 -6.88 43.23 -43.11
CA HIS A 42 -6.80 41.78 -42.84
C HIS A 42 -5.89 41.46 -41.65
N THR A 43 -4.71 42.07 -41.58
CA THR A 43 -3.77 41.86 -40.46
C THR A 43 -4.34 42.35 -39.15
N THR A 44 -5.00 43.53 -39.13
CA THR A 44 -5.62 44.07 -37.92
C THR A 44 -6.80 43.21 -37.44
N GLU A 45 -7.64 42.74 -38.36
CA GLU A 45 -8.74 41.82 -38.05
C GLU A 45 -8.23 40.47 -37.56
N SER A 46 -7.18 39.93 -38.19
CA SER A 46 -6.55 38.67 -37.79
C SER A 46 -5.90 38.78 -36.42
N LEU A 47 -5.20 39.89 -36.15
CA LEU A 47 -4.64 40.19 -34.84
C LEU A 47 -5.74 40.29 -33.77
N ARG A 48 -6.86 40.98 -34.07
CA ARG A 48 -7.99 41.08 -33.15
C ARG A 48 -8.60 39.70 -32.84
N LYS A 49 -8.79 38.85 -33.86
CA LYS A 49 -9.29 37.47 -33.69
C LYS A 49 -8.33 36.63 -32.86
N SER A 50 -7.03 36.70 -33.16
CA SER A 50 -5.98 35.98 -32.42
C SER A 50 -5.95 36.40 -30.95
N LYS A 51 -5.98 37.71 -30.66
CA LYS A 51 -6.06 38.22 -29.28
C LYS A 51 -7.29 37.71 -28.53
N LEU A 52 -8.47 37.73 -29.16
CA LEU A 52 -9.68 37.21 -28.54
C LEU A 52 -9.58 35.71 -28.23
N SER A 53 -9.03 34.94 -29.16
CA SER A 53 -8.80 33.50 -28.99
C SER A 53 -7.79 33.22 -27.86
N ALA A 54 -6.72 34.00 -27.78
CA ALA A 54 -5.71 33.85 -26.73
C ALA A 54 -6.31 34.10 -25.34
N VAL A 55 -7.09 35.18 -25.19
CA VAL A 55 -7.79 35.49 -23.92
C VAL A 55 -8.79 34.40 -23.55
N LYS A 56 -9.50 33.84 -24.53
CA LYS A 56 -10.42 32.71 -24.28
C LYS A 56 -9.66 31.48 -23.80
N ALA A 57 -8.58 31.11 -24.48
CA ALA A 57 -7.74 29.98 -24.11
C ALA A 57 -7.13 30.14 -22.71
N GLU A 58 -6.68 31.35 -22.35
CA GLU A 58 -6.15 31.65 -21.01
C GLU A 58 -7.20 31.46 -19.92
N LYS A 59 -8.44 31.93 -20.15
CA LYS A 59 -9.56 31.70 -19.22
C LYS A 59 -9.92 30.22 -19.09
N GLU A 60 -9.93 29.48 -20.20
CA GLU A 60 -10.17 28.03 -20.19
C GLU A 60 -9.05 27.29 -19.43
N SER A 61 -7.80 27.67 -19.63
CA SER A 61 -6.65 27.12 -18.89
C SER A 61 -6.79 27.35 -17.38
N ALA A 62 -7.10 28.57 -16.95
CA ALA A 62 -7.31 28.89 -15.54
C ALA A 62 -8.49 28.09 -14.94
N ASN A 63 -9.56 27.87 -15.72
CA ASN A 63 -10.68 27.05 -15.31
C ASN A 63 -10.27 25.57 -15.14
N PHE A 64 -9.43 25.02 -16.03
CA PHE A 64 -8.91 23.67 -15.87
C PHE A 64 -8.07 23.53 -14.61
N ASP A 65 -7.19 24.50 -14.31
CA ASP A 65 -6.40 24.46 -13.08
C ASP A 65 -7.27 24.46 -11.82
N PHE A 66 -8.32 25.30 -11.81
CA PHE A 66 -9.29 25.33 -10.71
C PHE A 66 -10.03 24.00 -10.54
N VAL A 67 -10.44 23.36 -11.63
CA VAL A 67 -11.14 22.06 -11.59
C VAL A 67 -10.19 20.92 -11.20
N LEU A 68 -8.92 20.97 -11.62
CA LEU A 68 -7.95 19.90 -11.37
C LEU A 68 -7.29 19.97 -9.99
N GLU A 69 -7.21 21.15 -9.37
CA GLU A 69 -6.56 21.35 -8.07
C GLU A 69 -7.12 20.42 -6.97
N PRO A 70 -8.44 20.29 -6.79
CA PRO A 70 -8.99 19.39 -5.77
C PRO A 70 -8.61 17.92 -5.99
N TYR A 71 -8.57 17.48 -7.25
CA TYR A 71 -8.17 16.11 -7.59
C TYR A 71 -6.67 15.87 -7.35
N LYS A 72 -5.81 16.87 -7.60
CA LYS A 72 -4.38 16.78 -7.30
C LYS A 72 -4.15 16.65 -5.80
N VAL A 73 -4.84 17.46 -4.99
CA VAL A 73 -4.77 17.41 -3.53
C VAL A 73 -5.25 16.07 -3.00
N GLU A 74 -6.41 15.60 -3.47
CA GLU A 74 -6.97 14.32 -3.02
C GLU A 74 -6.11 13.13 -3.45
N ASN A 75 -5.59 13.12 -4.68
CA ASN A 75 -4.65 12.08 -5.11
C ASN A 75 -3.38 12.08 -4.26
N ALA A 76 -2.81 13.25 -3.93
CA ALA A 76 -1.65 13.33 -3.05
C ALA A 76 -1.96 12.81 -1.63
N ARG A 77 -3.18 13.04 -1.13
CA ARG A 77 -3.66 12.48 0.14
C ARG A 77 -3.76 10.95 0.07
N LEU A 78 -4.44 10.42 -0.95
CA LEU A 78 -4.63 9.00 -1.15
C LEU A 78 -3.30 8.26 -1.37
N CYS A 79 -2.37 8.83 -2.12
CA CYS A 79 -1.05 8.23 -2.31
C CYS A 79 -0.27 8.12 -0.99
N ARG A 80 -0.36 9.12 -0.11
CA ARG A 80 0.27 9.06 1.23
C ARG A 80 -0.36 7.97 2.09
N GLU A 81 -1.69 7.96 2.17
CA GLU A 81 -2.44 6.96 2.93
C GLU A 81 -2.17 5.54 2.42
N ASN A 82 -2.12 5.34 1.10
CA ASN A 82 -1.82 4.05 0.50
C ASN A 82 -0.42 3.55 0.87
N ASN A 83 0.58 4.43 0.82
CA ASN A 83 1.96 4.09 1.19
C ASN A 83 2.08 3.78 2.69
N GLU A 84 1.42 4.55 3.56
CA GLU A 84 1.39 4.31 5.00
C GLU A 84 0.76 2.96 5.33
N LEU A 85 -0.41 2.67 4.75
CA LEU A 85 -1.09 1.38 4.90
C LEU A 85 -0.24 0.22 4.39
N TYR A 86 0.46 0.39 3.27
CA TYR A 86 1.36 -0.63 2.73
C TYR A 86 2.50 -0.96 3.71
N LEU A 87 3.13 0.06 4.30
CA LEU A 87 4.19 -0.11 5.29
C LEU A 87 3.67 -0.78 6.56
N GLU A 88 2.49 -0.38 7.05
CA GLU A 88 1.87 -1.00 8.22
C GLU A 88 1.56 -2.48 7.98
N LEU A 89 1.02 -2.82 6.80
CA LEU A 89 0.70 -4.19 6.41
C LEU A 89 1.95 -5.06 6.33
N MET A 90 3.06 -4.53 5.77
CA MET A 90 4.35 -5.22 5.77
C MET A 90 4.83 -5.51 7.19
N LYS A 91 4.78 -4.51 8.07
CA LYS A 91 5.19 -4.65 9.48
C LYS A 91 4.35 -5.68 10.23
N LEU A 92 3.03 -5.64 10.07
CA LEU A 92 2.11 -6.61 10.67
C LEU A 92 2.37 -8.03 10.17
N ARG A 93 2.64 -8.19 8.87
CA ARG A 93 2.98 -9.50 8.28
C ARG A 93 4.27 -10.05 8.85
N GLU A 94 5.31 -9.22 8.99
CA GLU A 94 6.58 -9.63 9.59
C GLU A 94 6.40 -10.02 11.06
N GLN A 95 5.73 -9.18 11.86
CA GLN A 95 5.45 -9.47 13.27
C GLN A 95 4.65 -10.75 13.46
N SER A 96 3.59 -10.95 12.67
CA SER A 96 2.79 -12.18 12.69
C SER A 96 3.61 -13.41 12.29
N GLY A 97 4.44 -13.28 11.25
CA GLY A 97 5.34 -14.35 10.81
C GLY A 97 6.36 -14.73 11.90
N GLN A 98 6.93 -13.72 12.57
CA GLN A 98 7.85 -13.92 13.68
C GLN A 98 7.16 -14.57 14.88
N LYS A 99 5.98 -14.09 15.26
CA LYS A 99 5.20 -14.69 16.37
C LYS A 99 4.83 -16.14 16.10
N THR A 100 4.46 -16.44 14.86
CA THR A 100 4.16 -17.81 14.42
C THR A 100 5.38 -18.72 14.55
N LYS A 101 6.57 -18.25 14.18
CA LYS A 101 7.82 -19.01 14.34
C LYS A 101 8.13 -19.28 15.82
N GLU A 102 8.02 -18.25 16.66
CA GLU A 102 8.24 -18.37 18.12
C GLU A 102 7.30 -19.38 18.76
N LEU A 103 5.99 -19.28 18.47
CA LEU A 103 5.00 -20.20 19.01
C LEU A 103 5.23 -21.64 18.53
N LYS A 104 5.60 -21.84 17.26
CA LYS A 104 5.96 -23.17 16.74
C LYS A 104 7.20 -23.74 17.44
N ALA A 105 8.20 -22.92 17.71
CA ALA A 105 9.41 -23.34 18.42
C ALA A 105 9.07 -23.72 19.89
N ALA A 106 8.30 -22.90 20.58
CA ALA A 106 7.84 -23.18 21.94
C ALA A 106 6.99 -24.46 22.01
N LEU A 107 6.10 -24.67 21.04
CA LEU A 107 5.27 -25.87 20.97
C LEU A 107 6.13 -27.12 20.78
N LYS A 108 7.13 -27.08 19.89
CA LYS A 108 8.07 -28.21 19.69
C LYS A 108 8.82 -28.54 20.97
N LYS A 109 9.34 -27.52 21.67
CA LYS A 109 10.03 -27.68 22.95
C LYS A 109 9.13 -28.31 24.02
N CYS A 110 7.92 -27.79 24.20
CA CYS A 110 6.97 -28.33 25.18
C CYS A 110 6.56 -29.78 24.82
N THR A 111 6.45 -30.08 23.52
CA THR A 111 6.12 -31.43 23.04
C THR A 111 7.25 -32.42 23.33
N SER A 112 8.52 -32.05 23.13
CA SER A 112 9.66 -32.90 23.49
C SER A 112 9.74 -33.12 25.00
N GLU A 113 9.63 -32.05 25.79
CA GLU A 113 9.63 -32.14 27.26
C GLU A 113 8.51 -33.03 27.78
N THR A 114 7.31 -32.93 27.20
CA THR A 114 6.18 -33.80 27.53
C THR A 114 6.46 -35.26 27.15
N GLY A 115 7.14 -35.50 26.02
CA GLY A 115 7.58 -36.84 25.61
C GLY A 115 8.55 -37.45 26.60
N ASP A 116 9.57 -36.69 27.01
CA ASP A 116 10.59 -37.12 27.97
C ASP A 116 9.98 -37.41 29.34
N LEU A 117 9.08 -36.54 29.81
CA LEU A 117 8.38 -36.74 31.08
C LEU A 117 7.47 -37.97 31.05
N LYS A 118 6.76 -38.23 29.94
CA LYS A 118 5.96 -39.45 29.77
C LYS A 118 6.84 -40.71 29.79
N PHE A 119 7.99 -40.67 29.12
CA PHE A 119 8.94 -41.78 29.14
C PHE A 119 9.47 -42.04 30.55
N LEU A 120 9.90 -40.99 31.26
CA LEU A 120 10.39 -41.08 32.63
C LEU A 120 9.31 -41.60 33.60
N ASN A 121 8.07 -41.13 33.47
CA ASN A 121 6.95 -41.60 34.27
C ASN A 121 6.72 -43.11 34.05
N ASN A 122 6.70 -43.57 32.80
CA ASN A 122 6.59 -45.00 32.49
C ASN A 122 7.73 -45.83 33.11
N GLN A 123 8.95 -45.31 33.11
CA GLN A 123 10.09 -45.97 33.76
C GLN A 123 9.91 -46.07 35.28
N TYR A 124 9.45 -45.01 35.94
CA TYR A 124 9.14 -45.04 37.37
C TYR A 124 8.00 -46.00 37.71
N VAL A 125 6.94 -46.04 36.89
CA VAL A 125 5.83 -46.99 37.05
C VAL A 125 6.35 -48.44 36.96
N HIS A 126 7.22 -48.74 36.00
CA HIS A 126 7.82 -50.07 35.89
C HIS A 126 8.69 -50.41 37.10
N LYS A 127 9.52 -49.48 37.55
CA LYS A 127 10.38 -49.67 38.73
C LYS A 127 9.56 -49.90 40.00
N LEU A 128 8.47 -49.14 40.21
CA LEU A 128 7.56 -49.33 41.33
C LEU A 128 6.98 -50.74 41.35
N LYS A 129 6.49 -51.24 40.21
CA LYS A 129 5.95 -52.60 40.10
C LYS A 129 6.98 -53.68 40.47
N LEU A 130 8.25 -53.50 40.06
CA LEU A 130 9.32 -54.42 40.43
C LEU A 130 9.58 -54.42 41.94
N LEU A 131 9.68 -53.23 42.54
CA LEU A 131 9.90 -53.08 43.97
C LEU A 131 8.72 -53.61 44.79
N GLU A 132 7.48 -53.39 44.35
CA GLU A 132 6.28 -53.95 44.98
C GLU A 132 6.30 -55.48 44.95
N LYS A 133 6.72 -56.10 43.83
CA LYS A 133 6.86 -57.56 43.72
C LYS A 133 7.95 -58.09 44.64
N GLU A 134 9.10 -57.43 44.69
CA GLU A 134 10.21 -57.81 45.57
C GLU A 134 9.84 -57.67 47.04
N SER A 135 9.15 -56.59 47.42
CA SER A 135 8.65 -56.38 48.78
C SER A 135 7.71 -57.51 49.20
N LYS A 136 6.71 -57.82 48.36
CA LYS A 136 5.78 -58.94 48.63
C LYS A 136 6.52 -60.26 48.83
N ALA A 137 7.50 -60.57 47.99
CA ALA A 137 8.30 -61.80 48.13
C ALA A 137 9.13 -61.84 49.42
N LYS A 138 9.68 -60.69 49.85
CA LYS A 138 10.38 -60.58 51.15
C LYS A 138 9.42 -60.77 52.31
N ASP A 139 8.24 -60.15 52.25
CA ASP A 139 7.20 -60.27 53.28
C ASP A 139 6.73 -61.73 53.43
N GLU A 140 6.44 -62.40 52.31
CA GLU A 140 6.11 -63.84 52.28
C GLU A 140 7.24 -64.69 52.86
N LYS A 141 8.50 -64.38 52.54
CA LYS A 141 9.65 -65.11 53.08
C LYS A 141 9.81 -64.92 54.58
N ILE A 142 9.57 -63.72 55.09
CA ILE A 142 9.60 -63.41 56.52
C ILE A 142 8.51 -64.20 57.24
N GLN A 143 7.28 -64.22 56.72
CA GLN A 143 6.17 -65.00 57.28
C GLN A 143 6.51 -66.50 57.38
N LEU A 144 7.01 -67.10 56.29
CA LEU A 144 7.42 -68.50 56.28
C LEU A 144 8.53 -68.81 57.32
N LEU A 145 9.48 -67.89 57.51
CA LEU A 145 10.53 -68.05 58.50
C LEU A 145 9.99 -67.90 59.93
N GLN A 146 9.04 -66.99 60.15
CA GLN A 146 8.36 -66.84 61.44
C GLN A 146 7.55 -68.10 61.79
N GLU A 147 6.81 -68.67 60.84
CA GLU A 147 6.07 -69.93 61.02
C GLU A 147 7.01 -71.10 61.38
N LYS A 148 8.13 -71.24 60.64
CA LYS A 148 9.13 -72.28 60.94
C LYS A 148 9.78 -72.11 62.30
N ASN A 149 10.12 -70.88 62.69
CA ASN A 149 10.65 -70.60 64.03
C ASN A 149 9.62 -70.94 65.12
N LEU A 150 8.35 -70.60 64.92
CA LEU A 150 7.29 -70.94 65.88
C LEU A 150 7.17 -72.47 66.05
N GLN A 151 7.18 -73.22 64.94
CA GLN A 151 7.17 -74.69 64.98
C GLN A 151 8.42 -75.25 65.68
N ALA A 152 9.61 -74.70 65.42
CA ALA A 152 10.85 -75.12 66.06
C ALA A 152 10.84 -74.88 67.58
N VAL A 153 10.31 -73.73 68.05
CA VAL A 153 10.15 -73.42 69.48
C VAL A 153 9.18 -74.38 70.17
N VAL A 154 8.10 -74.78 69.47
CA VAL A 154 7.13 -75.76 70.00
C VAL A 154 7.69 -77.19 70.03
N GLN A 155 8.61 -77.53 69.12
CA GLN A 155 9.23 -78.86 69.03
C GLN A 155 10.50 -79.05 69.85
N THR A 156 11.16 -77.98 70.32
CA THR A 156 12.21 -78.09 71.34
C THR A 156 11.56 -78.46 72.67
N PRO A 157 11.75 -79.69 73.20
CA PRO A 157 11.26 -80.01 74.53
C PRO A 157 11.96 -79.08 75.52
N VAL A 158 11.17 -78.46 76.38
CA VAL A 158 11.65 -77.83 77.61
C VAL A 158 12.35 -78.94 78.38
N THR A 159 13.67 -79.01 78.27
CA THR A 159 14.47 -79.82 79.18
C THR A 159 14.44 -79.06 80.50
N CYS A 160 13.53 -79.48 81.37
CA CYS A 160 13.51 -79.10 82.76
C CYS A 160 14.87 -79.46 83.38
N THR A 161 15.58 -78.45 83.85
CA THR A 161 16.55 -78.54 84.95
C THR A 161 16.11 -77.58 86.04
#